data_AF-A0A6J6Q496-F1
#
_entry.id   AF-A0A6J6Q496-F1
#
_cell.length_a   1.000
_cell.length_b   1.000
_cell.length_c   1.000
_cell.angle_alpha   90.00
_cell.angle_beta   90.00
_cell.angle_gamma   90.00
#
_symmetry.space_group_name_H-M   'P 1'
#
loop_
_entity.id
_entity.type
_entity.pdbx_description
1 polymer ?
#
loop_
_entity_poly.entity_id
_entity_poly.type
_entity_poly.pdbx_seq_one_letter_code
_entity_poly.pdbx_strand_id
1 'polypeptide(L)'
;MSNPGSAIVWSASGGTAAVINGLEAVYPEAYVLGPAYTVEVAPGDNLALHHAIGLAPAGTVLVVGNGGQQTAHLGDILAQACSERGILGVIIDGAIRDRPEIVKQQFPVFHVGTSPAGPAKDGPGAVERPVVVRGTRVEPGDIVCADADGVAVVAAGDWERVRGEIAALEAREAEIMARIAAGETTVDIYGLKELS
;
A
#
# COMPACT_ATOMS: atom_id res chain seq x y z
N MET A 1 6.67 -10.15 14.45
CA MET A 1 5.83 -8.95 14.66
C MET A 1 4.44 -9.28 14.16
N SER A 2 3.39 -8.70 14.74
CA SER A 2 2.06 -8.78 14.13
C SER A 2 2.11 -8.14 12.73
N ASN A 3 1.18 -8.52 11.85
CA ASN A 3 0.92 -7.84 10.59
C ASN A 3 -0.27 -6.90 10.83
N PRO A 4 -0.03 -5.67 11.31
CA PRO A 4 -1.11 -4.73 11.59
C PRO A 4 -1.78 -4.31 10.30
N GLY A 5 -3.10 -4.13 10.33
CA GLY A 5 -3.83 -3.50 9.23
C GLY A 5 -3.47 -2.02 9.07
N SER A 6 -3.77 -1.45 7.90
CA SER A 6 -3.52 -0.05 7.56
C SER A 6 -4.21 0.91 8.54
N ALA A 7 -5.42 0.57 9.02
CA ALA A 7 -6.17 1.31 10.02
C ALA A 7 -5.48 1.35 11.40
N ILE A 8 -4.85 0.25 11.82
CA ILE A 8 -4.03 0.19 13.05
C ILE A 8 -2.80 1.07 12.89
N VAL A 9 -2.10 0.97 11.75
CA VAL A 9 -0.92 1.81 11.47
C VAL A 9 -1.28 3.29 11.49
N TRP A 10 -2.40 3.68 10.87
CA TRP A 10 -2.90 5.05 10.89
C TRP A 10 -3.24 5.52 12.31
N SER A 11 -3.94 4.71 13.09
CA SER A 11 -4.30 5.04 14.47
C SER A 11 -3.08 5.15 15.38
N ALA A 12 -2.13 4.23 15.26
CA ALA A 12 -0.84 4.25 15.97
C ALA A 12 0.02 5.47 15.62
N SER A 13 -0.19 6.06 14.43
CA SER A 13 0.46 7.33 14.07
C SER A 13 -0.10 8.54 14.81
N GLY A 14 -1.22 8.41 15.51
CA GLY A 14 -1.96 9.54 16.10
C GLY A 14 -2.67 10.39 15.04
N GLY A 15 -3.06 9.79 13.91
CA GLY A 15 -3.72 10.47 12.80
C GLY A 15 -2.79 11.31 11.91
N THR A 16 -1.48 11.09 11.99
CA THR A 16 -0.47 11.83 11.22
C THR A 16 -0.05 11.12 9.93
N ALA A 17 -0.26 9.79 9.85
CA ALA A 17 -0.03 9.03 8.64
C ALA A 17 -0.94 9.55 7.51
N ALA A 18 -0.36 9.75 6.33
CA ALA A 18 -1.14 10.06 5.15
C ALA A 18 -1.91 8.83 4.68
N VAL A 19 -3.01 9.04 3.97
CA VAL A 19 -3.88 7.97 3.47
C VAL A 19 -3.95 8.04 1.95
N ILE A 20 -3.87 6.90 1.28
CA ILE A 20 -4.14 6.75 -0.16
C ILE A 20 -5.40 5.91 -0.30
N ASN A 21 -6.42 6.49 -0.92
CA ASN A 21 -7.71 5.85 -1.19
C ASN A 21 -7.94 5.68 -2.69
N GLY A 22 -8.88 4.81 -3.04
CA GLY A 22 -9.29 4.57 -4.43
C GLY A 22 -8.30 3.71 -5.22
N LEU A 23 -7.58 2.85 -4.52
CA LEU A 23 -6.86 1.72 -5.11
C LEU A 23 -7.63 0.44 -4.80
N GLU A 24 -7.65 -0.47 -5.76
CA GLU A 24 -8.15 -1.82 -5.58
C GLU A 24 -6.97 -2.76 -5.27
N ALA A 25 -7.15 -3.60 -4.26
CA ALA A 25 -6.30 -4.76 -4.07
C ALA A 25 -6.56 -5.79 -5.18
N VAL A 26 -5.50 -6.36 -5.75
CA VAL A 26 -5.61 -7.33 -6.84
C VAL A 26 -6.39 -8.59 -6.42
N TYR A 27 -6.29 -8.98 -5.14
CA TYR A 27 -7.16 -9.92 -4.42
C TYR A 27 -7.51 -9.39 -3.01
N PRO A 28 -8.63 -9.82 -2.39
CA PRO A 28 -9.14 -9.22 -1.15
C PRO A 28 -8.19 -9.27 0.04
N GLU A 29 -7.39 -10.32 0.17
CA GLU A 29 -6.47 -10.53 1.30
C GLU A 29 -5.07 -9.94 1.05
N ALA A 30 -4.87 -9.20 -0.05
CA ALA A 30 -3.56 -8.64 -0.37
C ALA A 30 -3.11 -7.70 0.74
N TYR A 31 -1.87 -7.91 1.19
CA TYR A 31 -1.29 -7.16 2.28
C TYR A 31 0.17 -6.86 1.98
N VAL A 32 0.60 -5.64 2.28
CA VAL A 32 2.02 -5.29 2.27
C VAL A 32 2.34 -4.28 3.36
N LEU A 33 3.48 -4.46 4.01
CA LEU A 33 4.07 -3.50 4.94
C LEU A 33 5.57 -3.41 4.70
N GLY A 34 6.08 -2.23 4.38
CA GLY A 34 7.51 -2.04 4.18
C GLY A 34 7.91 -0.65 3.71
N PRO A 35 9.22 -0.38 3.61
CA PRO A 35 9.74 0.88 3.08
C PRO A 35 9.42 1.04 1.59
N ALA A 36 8.99 2.23 1.21
CA ALA A 36 8.71 2.63 -0.16
C ALA A 36 10.02 2.79 -0.95
N TYR A 37 10.10 2.09 -2.08
CA TYR A 37 11.02 2.39 -3.16
C TYR A 37 10.20 3.07 -4.26
N THR A 38 10.40 4.37 -4.44
CA THR A 38 9.48 5.17 -5.25
C THR A 38 9.86 5.15 -6.72
N VAL A 39 8.85 5.16 -7.59
CA VAL A 39 9.01 5.08 -9.04
C VAL A 39 8.07 6.08 -9.71
N GLU A 40 8.62 7.07 -10.39
CA GLU A 40 7.86 7.97 -11.25
C GLU A 40 7.88 7.42 -12.67
N VAL A 41 6.70 7.17 -13.23
CA VAL A 41 6.54 6.78 -14.64
C VAL A 41 5.83 7.88 -15.42
N ALA A 42 6.04 7.94 -16.74
CA ALA A 42 5.16 8.69 -17.62
C ALA A 42 3.90 7.86 -17.93
N PRO A 43 2.72 8.48 -18.10
CA PRO A 43 1.52 7.74 -18.48
C PRO A 43 1.73 7.00 -19.81
N GLY A 44 1.53 5.68 -19.80
CA GLY A 44 1.73 4.89 -21.01
C GLY A 44 3.08 4.18 -21.10
N ASP A 45 3.98 4.37 -20.13
CA ASP A 45 5.36 3.88 -20.19
C ASP A 45 5.79 3.18 -18.90
N ASN A 46 6.47 2.03 -19.00
CA ASN A 46 6.93 1.30 -17.82
C ASN A 46 8.45 1.08 -17.76
N LEU A 47 9.26 1.85 -18.50
CA LEU A 47 10.72 1.73 -18.50
C LEU A 47 11.29 1.89 -17.09
N ALA A 48 10.91 2.93 -16.36
CA ALA A 48 11.40 3.16 -15.00
C ALA A 48 10.99 2.05 -14.03
N LEU A 49 9.82 1.42 -14.23
CA LEU A 49 9.39 0.28 -13.44
C LEU A 49 10.30 -0.94 -13.65
N HIS A 50 10.71 -1.23 -14.88
CA HIS A 50 11.69 -2.28 -15.15
C HIS A 50 13.03 -2.03 -14.44
N HIS A 51 13.51 -0.78 -14.45
CA HIS A 51 14.72 -0.41 -13.72
C HIS A 51 14.55 -0.53 -12.20
N ALA A 52 13.41 -0.11 -11.66
CA ALA A 52 13.11 -0.23 -10.24
C ALA A 52 13.14 -1.69 -9.77
N ILE A 53 12.55 -2.62 -10.51
CA ILE A 53 12.59 -4.06 -10.19
C ILE A 53 14.03 -4.59 -10.14
N GLY A 54 14.90 -4.08 -11.00
CA GLY A 54 16.31 -4.48 -11.04
C GLY A 54 17.17 -3.91 -9.91
N LEU A 55 16.78 -2.76 -9.35
CA LEU A 55 17.58 -1.96 -8.42
C LEU A 55 17.06 -1.97 -6.97
N ALA A 56 15.76 -2.15 -6.77
CA ALA A 56 15.14 -2.08 -5.46
C ALA A 56 15.69 -3.18 -4.54
N PRO A 57 16.08 -2.83 -3.29
CA PRO A 57 16.46 -3.81 -2.30
C PRO A 57 15.34 -4.81 -2.00
N ALA A 58 15.70 -6.05 -1.69
CA ALA A 58 14.75 -7.00 -1.12
C ALA A 58 14.16 -6.44 0.19
N GLY A 59 12.85 -6.62 0.40
CA GLY A 59 12.13 -6.09 1.55
C GLY A 59 11.51 -4.70 1.33
N THR A 60 11.56 -4.13 0.12
CA THR A 60 10.87 -2.85 -0.19
C THR A 60 9.51 -3.07 -0.86
N VAL A 61 8.67 -2.03 -0.84
CA VAL A 61 7.43 -1.93 -1.60
C VAL A 61 7.65 -0.93 -2.75
N LEU A 62 7.36 -1.31 -3.99
CA LEU A 62 7.41 -0.32 -5.07
C LEU A 62 6.18 0.59 -4.99
N VAL A 63 6.40 1.90 -4.92
CA VAL A 63 5.32 2.91 -4.94
C VAL A 63 5.43 3.72 -6.22
N VAL A 64 4.50 3.49 -7.14
CA VAL A 64 4.55 3.96 -8.52
C VAL A 64 3.53 5.08 -8.74
N GLY A 65 4.01 6.28 -9.02
CA GLY A 65 3.18 7.45 -9.33
C GLY A 65 2.95 7.65 -10.83
N ASN A 66 1.88 8.38 -11.18
CA ASN A 66 1.65 8.94 -12.51
C ASN A 66 1.52 7.93 -13.68
N GLY A 67 1.06 6.70 -13.42
CA GLY A 67 0.85 5.71 -14.48
C GLY A 67 -0.38 6.02 -15.35
N GLY A 68 -1.48 6.47 -14.76
CA GLY A 68 -2.75 6.60 -15.47
C GLY A 68 -3.30 5.24 -15.93
N GLN A 69 -4.43 5.25 -16.64
CA GLN A 69 -5.24 4.03 -16.84
C GLN A 69 -5.38 3.57 -18.29
N GLN A 70 -4.85 4.32 -19.26
CA GLN A 70 -5.03 3.98 -20.68
C GLN A 70 -4.31 2.68 -21.06
N THR A 71 -3.14 2.43 -20.48
CA THR A 71 -2.36 1.19 -20.66
C THR A 71 -1.98 0.59 -19.30
N ALA A 72 -1.77 -0.71 -19.27
CA ALA A 72 -1.30 -1.42 -18.10
C ALA A 72 0.21 -1.31 -17.94
N HIS A 73 0.68 -0.85 -16.78
CA HIS A 73 2.10 -0.66 -16.51
C HIS A 73 2.75 -1.93 -15.94
N LEU A 74 1.93 -2.78 -15.30
CA LEU A 74 2.32 -4.03 -14.69
C LEU A 74 1.40 -5.17 -15.15
N GLY A 75 2.00 -6.33 -15.40
CA GLY A 75 1.32 -7.60 -15.64
C GLY A 75 2.02 -8.72 -14.87
N ASP A 76 1.61 -9.96 -15.11
CA ASP A 76 2.06 -11.16 -14.41
C ASP A 76 3.59 -11.38 -14.46
N ILE A 77 4.25 -11.06 -15.58
CA ILE A 77 5.71 -11.19 -15.73
C ILE A 77 6.44 -10.24 -14.78
N LEU A 78 6.00 -8.98 -14.67
CA LEU A 78 6.64 -8.01 -13.77
C LEU A 78 6.33 -8.34 -12.31
N ALA A 79 5.11 -8.81 -12.00
CA ALA A 79 4.76 -9.29 -10.68
C ALA A 79 5.65 -10.47 -10.24
N GLN A 80 5.85 -11.46 -11.12
CA GLN A 80 6.79 -12.54 -10.86
C GLN A 80 8.21 -12.02 -10.64
N ALA A 81 8.69 -11.11 -11.49
CA ALA A 81 10.02 -10.53 -11.36
C ALA A 81 10.22 -9.78 -10.04
N CYS A 82 9.19 -9.08 -9.55
CA CYS A 82 9.20 -8.46 -8.22
C CYS A 82 9.35 -9.52 -7.12
N SER A 83 8.52 -10.57 -7.16
CA SER A 83 8.54 -11.66 -6.18
C SER A 83 9.92 -12.31 -6.08
N GLU A 84 10.53 -12.67 -7.22
CA GLU A 84 11.88 -13.28 -7.28
C GLU A 84 12.98 -12.36 -6.76
N ARG A 85 12.76 -11.04 -6.79
CA ARG A 85 13.69 -10.03 -6.25
C ARG A 85 13.49 -9.76 -4.75
N GLY A 86 12.48 -10.37 -4.13
CA GLY A 86 12.14 -10.13 -2.73
C GLY A 86 11.46 -8.77 -2.51
N ILE A 87 10.91 -8.14 -3.55
CA ILE A 87 10.02 -6.98 -3.39
C ILE A 87 8.72 -7.48 -2.75
N LEU A 88 8.22 -6.74 -1.76
CA LEU A 88 7.08 -7.18 -0.93
C LEU A 88 5.72 -6.98 -1.61
N GLY A 89 5.63 -6.02 -2.53
CA GLY A 89 4.40 -5.67 -3.24
C GLY A 89 4.56 -4.42 -4.11
N VAL A 90 3.50 -4.08 -4.85
CA VAL A 90 3.45 -2.88 -5.70
C VAL A 90 2.20 -2.07 -5.40
N ILE A 91 2.36 -0.78 -5.14
CA ILE A 91 1.29 0.21 -5.07
C ILE A 91 1.43 1.11 -6.29
N ILE A 92 0.43 1.17 -7.17
CA ILE A 92 0.54 1.86 -8.46
C ILE A 92 -0.66 2.77 -8.74
N ASP A 93 -0.39 4.05 -8.99
CA ASP A 93 -1.35 5.01 -9.54
C ASP A 93 -1.54 4.80 -11.05
N GLY A 94 -1.96 3.60 -11.42
CA GLY A 94 -2.17 3.22 -12.81
C GLY A 94 -2.86 1.88 -12.98
N ALA A 95 -3.14 1.54 -14.24
CA ALA A 95 -3.75 0.29 -14.60
C ALA A 95 -2.74 -0.88 -14.61
N ILE A 96 -3.25 -2.09 -14.36
CA ILE A 96 -2.53 -3.36 -14.52
C ILE A 96 -3.23 -4.26 -15.55
N ARG A 97 -2.61 -5.38 -15.88
CA ARG A 97 -3.21 -6.46 -16.68
C ARG A 97 -2.87 -7.82 -16.10
N ASP A 98 -3.41 -8.87 -16.71
CA ASP A 98 -3.15 -10.26 -16.32
C ASP A 98 -3.51 -10.51 -14.83
N ARG A 99 -4.58 -9.82 -14.37
CA ARG A 99 -5.05 -9.89 -12.98
C ARG A 99 -5.27 -11.33 -12.49
N PRO A 100 -5.93 -12.24 -13.24
CA PRO A 100 -6.10 -13.62 -12.77
C PRO A 100 -4.78 -14.35 -12.52
N GLU A 101 -3.74 -14.07 -13.30
CA GLU A 101 -2.41 -14.65 -13.18
C GLU A 101 -1.68 -14.09 -11.97
N ILE A 102 -1.75 -12.77 -11.75
CA ILE A 102 -1.19 -12.13 -10.54
C ILE A 102 -1.84 -12.67 -9.27
N VAL A 103 -3.16 -12.90 -9.29
CA VAL A 103 -3.89 -13.55 -8.18
C VAL A 103 -3.34 -14.95 -7.91
N LYS A 104 -3.10 -15.76 -8.94
CA LYS A 104 -2.50 -17.10 -8.77
C LYS A 104 -1.09 -17.05 -8.19
N GLN A 105 -0.32 -16.01 -8.51
CA GLN A 105 1.01 -15.78 -7.94
C GLN A 105 0.98 -15.34 -6.48
N GLN A 106 -0.19 -14.92 -5.95
CA GLN A 106 -0.36 -14.37 -4.61
C GLN A 106 0.54 -13.15 -4.33
N PHE A 107 0.92 -12.41 -5.39
CA PHE A 107 1.77 -11.22 -5.25
C PHE A 107 0.91 -9.97 -4.98
N PRO A 108 1.13 -9.22 -3.87
CA PRO A 108 0.32 -8.06 -3.54
C PRO A 108 0.51 -6.91 -4.54
N VAL A 109 -0.60 -6.51 -5.17
CA VAL A 109 -0.66 -5.33 -6.04
C VAL A 109 -1.89 -4.49 -5.71
N PHE A 110 -1.69 -3.20 -5.52
CA PHE A 110 -2.73 -2.20 -5.27
C PHE A 110 -2.75 -1.23 -6.44
N HIS A 111 -3.85 -1.17 -7.20
CA HIS A 111 -3.89 -0.50 -8.50
C HIS A 111 -5.17 0.32 -8.69
N VAL A 112 -5.20 1.22 -9.68
CA VAL A 112 -6.39 2.04 -9.93
C VAL A 112 -7.44 1.30 -10.77
N GLY A 113 -7.01 0.35 -11.62
CA GLY A 113 -7.90 -0.40 -12.48
C GLY A 113 -7.14 -1.34 -13.42
N THR A 114 -7.81 -1.82 -14.47
CA THR A 114 -7.22 -2.76 -15.44
C THR A 114 -7.30 -2.23 -16.87
N SER A 115 -6.30 -2.51 -17.69
CA SER A 115 -6.31 -2.26 -19.13
C SER A 115 -5.62 -3.39 -19.88
N PRO A 116 -6.17 -3.93 -20.99
CA PRO A 116 -5.47 -4.94 -21.78
C PRO A 116 -4.31 -4.36 -22.62
N ALA A 117 -4.27 -3.04 -22.84
CA ALA A 117 -3.26 -2.40 -23.67
C ALA A 117 -1.91 -2.35 -22.94
N GLY A 118 -0.83 -2.71 -23.64
CA GLY A 118 0.52 -2.66 -23.09
C GLY A 118 1.16 -1.26 -23.13
N PRO A 119 2.17 -0.99 -22.29
CA PRO A 119 2.87 0.29 -22.25
C PRO A 119 4.07 0.29 -23.21
N ALA A 120 4.53 1.50 -23.56
CA ALA A 120 5.84 1.77 -24.13
C ALA A 120 6.98 1.55 -23.10
N LYS A 121 8.22 1.66 -23.58
CA LYS A 121 9.46 1.52 -22.78
C LYS A 121 10.52 2.54 -23.20
N ASP A 122 10.07 3.72 -23.57
CA ASP A 122 10.87 4.80 -24.10
C ASP A 122 11.22 5.84 -23.01
N GLY A 123 10.52 5.79 -21.87
CA GLY A 123 10.59 6.79 -20.82
C GLY A 123 9.83 8.07 -21.18
N PRO A 124 10.00 9.16 -20.42
CA PRO A 124 10.88 9.30 -19.27
C PRO A 124 10.38 8.58 -18.01
N GLY A 125 11.22 8.55 -16.98
CA GLY A 125 10.84 8.15 -15.63
C GLY A 125 12.01 8.26 -14.67
N ALA A 126 11.75 8.08 -13.38
CA ALA A 126 12.75 8.19 -12.32
C ALA A 126 12.48 7.18 -11.20
N VAL A 127 13.52 6.85 -10.45
CA VAL A 127 13.43 6.04 -9.22
C VAL A 127 14.02 6.82 -8.06
N GLU A 128 13.60 6.51 -6.83
CA GLU A 128 14.11 7.13 -5.60
C GLU A 128 13.95 8.66 -5.61
N ARG A 129 12.81 9.12 -6.15
CA ARG A 129 12.36 10.50 -6.12
C ARG A 129 10.95 10.56 -5.55
N PRO A 130 10.55 11.67 -4.93
CA PRO A 130 9.23 11.76 -4.34
C PRO A 130 8.15 11.64 -5.43
N VAL A 131 7.14 10.80 -5.19
CA VAL A 131 6.05 10.54 -6.15
C VAL A 131 4.71 10.99 -5.56
N VAL A 132 3.70 11.13 -6.42
CA VAL A 132 2.31 11.36 -6.01
C VAL A 132 1.46 10.19 -6.46
N VAL A 133 0.71 9.60 -5.52
CA VAL A 133 -0.24 8.52 -5.75
C VAL A 133 -1.60 8.99 -5.25
N ARG A 134 -2.58 9.14 -6.14
CA ARG A 134 -3.95 9.58 -5.80
C ARG A 134 -4.00 10.89 -4.99
N GLY A 135 -3.07 11.80 -5.24
CA GLY A 135 -2.96 13.09 -4.54
C GLY A 135 -2.13 13.07 -3.26
N THR A 136 -1.65 11.90 -2.83
CA THR A 136 -0.78 11.75 -1.66
C THR A 136 0.66 11.66 -2.10
N ARG A 137 1.52 12.49 -1.52
CA ARG A 137 2.96 12.46 -1.74
C ARG A 137 3.58 11.33 -0.93
N VAL A 138 4.48 10.57 -1.53
CA VAL A 138 5.26 9.51 -0.88
C VAL A 138 6.75 9.76 -1.14
N GLU A 139 7.54 9.77 -0.07
CA GLU A 139 9.00 9.92 -0.13
C GLU A 139 9.67 8.54 -0.20
N PRO A 140 10.86 8.43 -0.82
CA PRO A 140 11.69 7.24 -0.69
C PRO A 140 11.95 6.90 0.78
N GLY A 141 11.72 5.64 1.16
CA GLY A 141 11.93 5.13 2.52
C GLY A 141 10.74 5.32 3.48
N ASP A 142 9.69 6.05 3.11
CA ASP A 142 8.46 6.09 3.91
C ASP A 142 7.89 4.68 4.09
N ILE A 143 7.28 4.40 5.23
CA ILE A 143 6.68 3.10 5.48
C ILE A 143 5.25 3.10 4.96
N VAL A 144 4.98 2.21 4.01
CA VAL A 144 3.64 1.99 3.48
C VAL A 144 3.06 0.71 4.04
N CYS A 145 1.83 0.79 4.52
CA CYS A 145 1.01 -0.36 4.91
C CYS A 145 -0.24 -0.35 4.04
N ALA A 146 -0.42 -1.36 3.20
CA ALA A 146 -1.61 -1.48 2.36
C ALA A 146 -2.34 -2.80 2.60
N ASP A 147 -3.66 -2.71 2.66
CA ASP A 147 -4.62 -3.80 2.75
C ASP A 147 -5.91 -3.43 2.01
N ALA A 148 -7.00 -4.18 2.25
CA ALA A 148 -8.28 -3.96 1.60
C ALA A 148 -8.91 -2.58 1.87
N ASP A 149 -8.53 -1.89 2.95
CA ASP A 149 -9.09 -0.59 3.31
C ASP A 149 -8.40 0.57 2.56
N GLY A 150 -7.14 0.38 2.16
CA GLY A 150 -6.35 1.40 1.46
C GLY A 150 -4.87 1.33 1.82
N VAL A 151 -4.18 2.48 1.75
CA VAL A 151 -2.77 2.59 2.16
C VAL A 151 -2.60 3.65 3.23
N ALA A 152 -1.94 3.29 4.33
CA ALA A 152 -1.38 4.22 5.28
C ALA A 152 0.10 4.47 4.95
N VAL A 153 0.52 5.73 4.91
CA VAL A 153 1.90 6.16 4.64
C VAL A 153 2.44 6.88 5.87
N VAL A 154 3.46 6.31 6.50
CA VAL A 154 4.13 6.84 7.68
C VAL A 154 5.49 7.37 7.26
N ALA A 155 5.81 8.61 7.63
CA ALA A 155 7.13 9.18 7.39
C ALA A 155 8.22 8.28 7.98
N ALA A 156 9.32 8.04 7.25
CA ALA A 156 10.38 7.13 7.69
C ALA A 156 10.90 7.42 9.11
N GLY A 157 11.03 8.72 9.47
CA GLY A 157 11.49 9.15 10.79
C GLY A 157 10.52 8.90 11.94
N ASP A 158 9.24 8.66 11.65
CA ASP A 158 8.20 8.38 12.64
C ASP A 158 7.99 6.89 12.90
N TRP A 159 8.50 6.01 12.03
CA TRP A 159 8.16 4.60 12.04
C TRP A 159 8.44 3.89 13.37
N GLU A 160 9.60 4.12 13.99
CA GLU A 160 9.95 3.47 15.27
C GLU A 160 9.01 3.85 16.41
N ARG A 161 8.47 5.08 16.39
CA ARG A 161 7.44 5.50 17.32
C ARG A 161 6.13 4.79 17.01
N VAL A 162 5.68 4.86 15.75
CA VAL A 162 4.40 4.26 15.32
C VAL A 162 4.37 2.77 15.61
N ARG A 163 5.42 2.02 15.25
CA ARG A 163 5.50 0.57 15.47
C ARG A 163 5.44 0.19 16.95
N GLY A 164 5.92 1.07 17.84
CA GLY A 164 5.91 0.85 19.29
C GLY A 164 4.50 0.87 19.89
N GLU A 165 3.58 1.61 19.25
CA GLU A 165 2.19 1.76 19.71
C GLU A 165 1.26 0.63 19.20
N ILE A 166 1.65 -0.07 18.14
CA ILE A 166 0.80 -1.05 17.44
C ILE A 166 0.28 -2.14 18.37
N ALA A 167 1.16 -2.78 19.14
CA ALA A 167 0.76 -3.89 20.00
C ALA A 167 -0.21 -3.44 21.11
N ALA A 168 -0.04 -2.23 21.65
CA ALA A 168 -0.92 -1.69 22.67
C ALA A 168 -2.31 -1.37 22.09
N LEU A 169 -2.35 -0.87 20.85
CA LEU A 169 -3.60 -0.57 20.17
C LEU A 169 -4.37 -1.86 19.83
N GLU A 170 -3.69 -2.87 19.26
CA GLU A 170 -4.30 -4.19 18.97
C GLU A 170 -4.87 -4.83 20.24
N ALA A 171 -4.15 -4.75 21.37
CA ALA A 171 -4.63 -5.27 22.65
C ALA A 171 -5.88 -4.52 23.15
N ARG A 172 -5.91 -3.18 23.00
CA ARG A 172 -7.06 -2.36 23.37
C ARG A 172 -8.28 -2.67 22.50
N GLU A 173 -8.11 -2.86 21.20
CA GLU A 173 -9.21 -3.27 20.31
C GLU A 173 -9.74 -4.65 20.67
N ALA A 174 -8.87 -5.61 20.99
CA ALA A 174 -9.28 -6.93 21.44
C ALA A 174 -10.10 -6.89 22.74
N GLU A 175 -9.71 -6.03 23.70
CA GLU A 175 -10.48 -5.79 24.93
C GLU A 175 -11.87 -5.20 24.62
N ILE A 176 -11.94 -4.19 23.75
CA ILE A 176 -13.20 -3.58 23.32
C ILE A 176 -14.11 -4.63 22.66
N MET A 177 -13.57 -5.47 21.79
CA MET A 177 -14.33 -6.55 21.14
C MET A 177 -14.86 -7.58 22.16
N ALA A 178 -14.08 -7.90 23.20
CA ALA A 178 -14.52 -8.77 24.28
C ALA A 178 -15.67 -8.16 25.10
N ARG A 179 -15.61 -6.85 25.40
CA ARG A 179 -16.67 -6.12 26.09
C ARG A 179 -17.97 -6.05 25.27
N ILE A 180 -17.85 -5.81 23.96
CA ILE A 180 -18.99 -5.86 23.03
C ILE A 180 -19.61 -7.26 23.04
N ALA A 181 -18.79 -8.32 22.95
CA ALA A 181 -19.28 -9.70 23.00
C ALA A 181 -19.95 -10.06 24.34
N ALA A 182 -19.57 -9.38 25.43
CA ALA A 182 -20.22 -9.48 26.74
C ALA A 182 -21.52 -8.67 26.86
N GLY A 183 -21.92 -7.93 25.81
CA GLY A 183 -23.18 -7.20 25.74
C GLY A 183 -23.09 -5.71 26.11
N GLU A 184 -21.89 -5.17 26.34
CA GLU A 184 -21.72 -3.72 26.53
C GLU A 184 -21.89 -2.98 25.20
N THR A 185 -22.49 -1.77 25.25
CA THR A 185 -22.64 -0.95 24.04
C THR A 185 -21.38 -0.13 23.77
N THR A 186 -21.18 0.28 22.51
CA THR A 186 -20.07 1.19 22.17
C THR A 186 -20.21 2.56 22.83
N VAL A 187 -21.43 3.02 23.12
CA VAL A 187 -21.67 4.26 23.87
C VAL A 187 -21.08 4.16 25.28
N ASP A 188 -21.32 3.04 25.97
CA ASP A 188 -20.80 2.82 27.33
C ASP A 188 -19.29 2.63 27.33
N ILE A 189 -18.76 1.83 26.39
CA ILE A 189 -17.33 1.54 26.28
C ILE A 189 -16.51 2.80 26.06
N TYR A 190 -16.97 3.67 25.17
CA TYR A 190 -16.28 4.91 24.81
C TYR A 190 -16.72 6.12 25.63
N GLY A 191 -17.73 5.99 26.51
CA GLY A 191 -18.29 7.11 27.28
C GLY A 191 -18.86 8.22 26.39
N LEU A 192 -19.55 7.85 25.30
CA LEU A 192 -20.10 8.80 24.34
C LEU A 192 -21.33 9.51 24.91
N LYS A 193 -21.57 10.74 24.43
CA LYS A 193 -22.72 11.55 24.83
C LYS A 193 -24.02 10.96 24.29
N GLU A 194 -25.10 11.12 25.05
CA GLU A 194 -26.46 10.84 24.57
C GLU A 194 -26.84 11.77 23.40
N LEU A 195 -27.60 11.23 22.45
CA LEU A 195 -28.15 11.98 21.33
C LEU A 195 -29.36 12.79 21.80
N SER A 196 -29.39 14.07 21.44
CA SER A 196 -30.51 15.00 21.69
C SER A 196 -31.58 14.97 20.61
#